data_AF-A0A1C6R7S9-F1
#
_entry.id   AF-A0A1C6R7S9-F1
#
_cell.length_a   1.000
_cell.length_b   1.000
_cell.length_c   1.000
_cell.angle_alpha   90.00
_cell.angle_beta   90.00
_cell.angle_gamma   90.00
#
_symmetry.space_group_name_H-M   'P 1'
#
loop_
_entity.id
_entity.type
_entity.pdbx_description
1 polymer ?
#
loop_
_entity_poly.entity_id
_entity_poly.type
_entity_poly.pdbx_seq_one_letter_code
_entity_poly.pdbx_strand_id
1 'polypeptide(L)'
;MTPAPATFFPATTDCLRAYRLLRAACEPPGTPADVDLVDEDIQPLGEVLEYAIVAKMLCLFADWLDRHGHTAGLARPMQQFLRGQRRLNTHRWRVHHREAARVITILTGRRVPAAAINGIAHASLLYHGDGSRQSSDVDILIPAEAADDAVDALTGCGYYATGRRPTALHRDFDDPLVPGLTLDLSTRLAHTSDPADIASVLARRTPAPPHAADLEPLPILSRDDGFLHTLARVAAQRRWPALADALRYSAHHTTTTTAATVVPVPAQTGWQVLRSCWPQLPEQPPLSQPGVGDAGGITPQPPAIGVWR
;
A
#
# COMPACT_ATOMS: atom_id res chain seq x y z
N MET A 1 12.52 20.25 25.52
CA MET A 1 11.82 20.79 24.33
C MET A 1 12.03 19.80 23.20
N THR A 2 11.02 19.01 22.88
CA THR A 2 11.02 18.15 21.69
C THR A 2 10.99 19.07 20.47
N PRO A 3 11.89 18.93 19.48
CA PRO A 3 11.86 19.78 18.29
C PRO A 3 10.48 19.66 17.64
N ALA A 4 9.91 20.80 17.23
CA ALA A 4 8.65 20.82 16.52
C ALA A 4 8.78 19.91 15.27
N PRO A 5 7.87 18.96 15.06
CA PRO A 5 7.92 18.13 13.86
C PRO A 5 7.86 19.08 12.66
N ALA A 6 8.89 19.05 11.81
CA ALA A 6 8.87 19.80 10.56
C ALA A 6 7.56 19.46 9.85
N THR A 7 6.76 20.46 9.48
CA THR A 7 5.45 20.29 8.87
C THR A 7 5.63 19.63 7.50
N PHE A 8 5.52 18.29 7.48
CA PHE A 8 6.26 17.44 6.52
C PHE A 8 5.45 16.97 5.30
N PHE A 9 4.16 17.31 5.23
CA PHE A 9 3.25 16.84 4.20
C PHE A 9 2.46 18.02 3.64
N PRO A 10 2.56 18.34 2.33
CA PRO A 10 1.90 19.50 1.74
C PRO A 10 0.40 19.59 2.03
N ALA A 11 -0.25 18.42 2.18
CA ALA A 11 -1.66 18.36 2.50
C ALA A 11 -1.97 18.82 3.92
N THR A 12 -1.09 18.69 4.92
CA THR A 12 -1.40 18.97 6.33
C THR A 12 -0.41 19.94 6.99
N THR A 13 0.39 20.65 6.20
CA THR A 13 1.47 21.52 6.69
C THR A 13 0.96 22.53 7.72
N ASP A 14 -0.24 23.06 7.51
CA ASP A 14 -0.76 24.18 8.31
C ASP A 14 -1.83 23.75 9.34
N CYS A 15 -2.10 22.43 9.47
CA CYS A 15 -3.09 21.91 10.43
C CYS A 15 -2.50 20.75 11.23
N LEU A 16 -1.95 21.07 12.41
CA LEU A 16 -1.36 20.10 13.34
C LEU A 16 -2.35 19.00 13.74
N ARG A 17 -3.63 19.39 13.91
CA ARG A 17 -4.73 18.48 14.24
C ARG A 17 -4.93 17.42 13.14
N ALA A 18 -5.04 17.85 11.89
CA ALA A 18 -5.15 16.93 10.75
C ALA A 18 -3.88 16.05 10.60
N TYR A 19 -2.70 16.62 10.81
CA TYR A 19 -1.45 15.84 10.80
C TYR A 19 -1.48 14.70 11.82
N ARG A 20 -1.85 14.97 13.08
CA ARG A 20 -1.92 13.95 14.14
C ARG A 20 -2.90 12.83 13.80
N LEU A 21 -4.08 13.18 13.32
CA LEU A 21 -5.13 12.20 12.99
C LEU A 21 -4.79 11.37 11.74
N LEU A 22 -4.21 11.99 10.69
CA LEU A 22 -3.78 11.23 9.52
C LEU A 22 -2.58 10.34 9.82
N ARG A 23 -1.68 10.77 10.72
CA ARG A 23 -0.63 9.91 11.27
C ARG A 23 -1.21 8.72 12.01
N ALA A 24 -2.14 8.94 12.93
CA ALA A 24 -2.79 7.84 13.65
C ALA A 24 -3.52 6.87 12.69
N ALA A 25 -4.16 7.39 11.64
CA ALA A 25 -4.80 6.57 10.62
C ALA A 25 -3.84 5.65 9.85
N CYS A 26 -2.55 6.00 9.74
CA CYS A 26 -1.54 5.15 9.12
C CYS A 26 -1.24 3.88 9.93
N GLU A 27 -1.54 3.87 11.23
CA GLU A 27 -1.14 2.78 12.12
C GLU A 27 -1.81 1.45 11.76
N PRO A 28 -1.04 0.35 11.75
CA PRO A 28 -1.58 -0.97 11.43
C PRO A 28 -2.57 -1.41 12.52
N PRO A 29 -3.53 -2.29 12.16
CA PRO A 29 -4.44 -2.89 13.14
C PRO A 29 -3.67 -3.58 14.27
N GLY A 30 -4.17 -3.47 15.50
CA GLY A 30 -3.53 -4.04 16.70
C GLY A 30 -2.49 -3.13 17.35
N THR A 31 -2.16 -1.98 16.76
CA THR A 31 -1.40 -0.93 17.44
C THR A 31 -2.28 -0.33 18.55
N PRO A 32 -1.80 -0.20 19.79
CA PRO A 32 -2.53 0.52 20.84
C PRO A 32 -2.84 1.93 20.37
N ALA A 33 -4.04 2.44 20.70
CA ALA A 33 -4.39 3.81 20.40
C ALA A 33 -3.35 4.76 21.01
N ASP A 34 -2.95 5.79 20.26
CA ASP A 34 -2.13 6.87 20.78
C ASP A 34 -2.89 7.53 21.94
N VAL A 35 -2.40 7.34 23.16
CA VAL A 35 -3.05 7.80 24.41
C VAL A 35 -3.20 9.32 24.47
N ASP A 36 -2.49 10.04 23.60
CA ASP A 36 -2.52 11.50 23.52
C ASP A 36 -3.65 12.04 22.63
N LEU A 37 -4.39 11.20 21.89
CA LEU A 37 -5.54 11.62 21.11
C LEU A 37 -6.79 11.70 21.97
N VAL A 38 -7.41 12.88 22.04
CA VAL A 38 -8.66 13.11 22.77
C VAL A 38 -9.83 13.30 21.80
N ASP A 39 -11.07 13.08 22.26
CA ASP A 39 -12.27 13.26 21.43
C ASP A 39 -12.37 14.68 20.82
N GLU A 40 -11.79 15.68 21.49
CA GLU A 40 -11.67 17.07 21.00
C GLU A 40 -10.80 17.17 19.74
N ASP A 41 -9.83 16.27 19.53
CA ASP A 41 -9.09 16.22 18.27
C ASP A 41 -9.99 15.76 17.12
N ILE A 42 -11.02 14.95 17.39
CA ILE A 42 -11.90 14.42 16.34
C ILE A 42 -12.99 15.42 15.95
N GLN A 43 -13.43 16.28 16.87
CA GLN A 43 -14.50 17.26 16.64
C GLN A 43 -14.01 18.71 16.55
N PRO A 44 -14.42 19.50 15.54
CA PRO A 44 -15.34 19.15 14.45
C PRO A 44 -14.67 18.32 13.35
N LEU A 45 -15.33 17.25 12.90
CA LEU A 45 -14.76 16.30 11.92
C LEU A 45 -14.60 16.87 10.51
N GLY A 46 -15.37 17.91 10.15
CA GLY A 46 -15.43 18.44 8.77
C GLY A 46 -14.07 18.88 8.21
N GLU A 47 -13.30 19.63 9.00
CA GLU A 47 -11.96 20.11 8.61
C GLU A 47 -10.99 18.95 8.35
N VAL A 48 -10.95 17.97 9.25
CA VAL A 48 -10.07 16.79 9.12
C VAL A 48 -10.45 15.94 7.90
N LEU A 49 -11.75 15.87 7.57
CA LEU A 49 -12.20 15.15 6.38
C LEU A 49 -11.73 15.78 5.09
N GLU A 50 -11.70 17.11 4.99
CA GLU A 50 -11.13 17.80 3.83
C GLU A 50 -9.67 17.40 3.62
N TYR A 51 -8.88 17.45 4.69
CA TYR A 51 -7.49 16.99 4.69
C TYR A 51 -7.35 15.52 4.31
N ALA A 52 -8.20 14.64 4.86
CA ALA A 52 -8.21 13.21 4.54
C ALA A 52 -8.56 12.95 3.07
N ILE A 53 -9.49 13.73 2.48
CA ILE A 53 -9.86 13.64 1.07
C ILE A 53 -8.69 14.06 0.18
N VAL A 54 -8.12 15.24 0.42
CA VAL A 54 -6.98 15.77 -0.36
C VAL A 54 -5.78 14.84 -0.27
N ALA A 55 -5.54 14.25 0.90
CA ALA A 55 -4.47 13.28 1.13
C ALA A 55 -4.74 11.88 0.53
N LYS A 56 -5.93 11.60 -0.02
CA LYS A 56 -6.40 10.26 -0.43
C LYS A 56 -6.37 9.23 0.72
N MET A 57 -6.68 9.68 1.93
CA MET A 57 -6.69 8.92 3.17
C MET A 57 -8.09 8.66 3.71
N LEU A 58 -9.15 9.17 3.08
CA LEU A 58 -10.53 9.11 3.60
C LEU A 58 -10.95 7.70 4.04
N CYS A 59 -10.72 6.69 3.21
CA CYS A 59 -11.11 5.31 3.53
C CYS A 59 -10.30 4.71 4.68
N LEU A 60 -9.02 5.08 4.78
CA LEU A 60 -8.13 4.60 5.82
C LEU A 60 -8.43 5.31 7.16
N PHE A 61 -8.77 6.59 7.10
CA PHE A 61 -9.24 7.35 8.25
C PHE A 61 -10.60 6.84 8.75
N ALA A 62 -11.53 6.54 7.84
CA ALA A 62 -12.80 5.91 8.19
C ALA A 62 -12.62 4.54 8.86
N ASP A 63 -11.69 3.71 8.37
CA ASP A 63 -11.33 2.45 9.01
C ASP A 63 -10.73 2.67 10.41
N TRP A 64 -9.82 3.63 10.56
CA TRP A 64 -9.23 3.96 11.85
C TRP A 64 -10.27 4.42 12.88
N LEU A 65 -11.22 5.29 12.49
CA LEU A 65 -12.31 5.74 13.35
C LEU A 65 -13.21 4.57 13.81
N ASP A 66 -13.44 3.60 12.94
CA ASP A 66 -14.26 2.42 13.24
C ASP A 66 -13.54 1.47 14.21
N ARG A 67 -12.26 1.16 13.95
CA ARG A 67 -11.45 0.26 14.79
C ARG A 67 -11.25 0.77 16.22
N HIS A 68 -11.26 2.08 16.42
CA HIS A 68 -11.09 2.72 17.73
C HIS A 68 -12.41 3.19 18.36
N GLY A 69 -13.56 2.83 17.77
CA GLY A 69 -14.88 3.12 18.36
C GLY A 69 -15.34 4.58 18.22
N HIS A 70 -14.57 5.46 17.62
CA HIS A 70 -14.91 6.88 17.44
C HIS A 70 -16.09 7.10 16.48
N THR A 71 -16.36 6.16 15.57
CA THR A 71 -17.50 6.25 14.64
C THR A 71 -18.84 6.34 15.38
N ALA A 72 -18.99 5.69 16.55
CA ALA A 72 -20.25 5.66 17.30
C ALA A 72 -20.65 7.04 17.85
N GLY A 73 -19.68 7.92 18.13
CA GLY A 73 -19.91 9.29 18.60
C GLY A 73 -20.28 10.29 17.50
N LEU A 74 -20.23 9.89 16.23
CA LEU A 74 -20.54 10.78 15.11
C LEU A 74 -22.05 10.86 14.85
N ALA A 75 -22.52 11.96 14.27
CA ALA A 75 -23.89 12.07 13.77
C ALA A 75 -24.20 10.97 12.73
N ARG A 76 -25.41 10.41 12.78
CA ARG A 76 -25.81 9.27 11.92
C ARG A 76 -25.53 9.49 10.40
N PRO A 77 -25.79 10.66 9.79
CA PRO A 77 -25.46 10.88 8.39
C PRO A 77 -23.95 10.73 8.10
N MET A 78 -23.10 11.16 9.03
CA MET A 78 -21.65 11.03 8.90
C MET A 78 -21.21 9.57 8.99
N GLN A 79 -21.77 8.80 9.92
CA GLN A 79 -21.51 7.36 10.00
C GLN A 79 -21.88 6.65 8.68
N GLN A 80 -23.03 7.00 8.12
CA GLN A 80 -23.50 6.45 6.84
C GLN A 80 -22.59 6.84 5.68
N PHE A 81 -22.13 8.10 5.63
CA PHE A 81 -21.18 8.58 4.64
C PHE A 81 -19.87 7.78 4.67
N LEU A 82 -19.22 7.67 5.84
CA LEU A 82 -17.93 6.97 5.98
C LEU A 82 -18.04 5.48 5.61
N ARG A 83 -19.11 4.80 6.05
CA ARG A 83 -19.40 3.41 5.66
C ARG A 83 -19.65 3.28 4.16
N GLY A 84 -20.38 4.22 3.56
CA GLY A 84 -20.63 4.27 2.13
C GLY A 84 -19.34 4.39 1.32
N GLN A 85 -18.42 5.26 1.76
CA GLN A 85 -17.12 5.46 1.11
C GLN A 85 -16.27 4.18 1.14
N ARG A 86 -16.18 3.48 2.28
CA ARG A 86 -15.46 2.19 2.38
C ARG A 86 -16.08 1.12 1.49
N ARG A 87 -17.42 1.01 1.45
CA ARG A 87 -18.12 0.05 0.57
C ARG A 87 -17.86 0.33 -0.90
N LEU A 88 -17.97 1.60 -1.32
CA LEU A 88 -17.66 2.01 -2.69
C LEU A 88 -16.21 1.70 -3.04
N ASN A 89 -15.26 2.00 -2.15
CA ASN A 89 -13.85 1.73 -2.40
C ASN A 89 -13.54 0.21 -2.42
N THR A 90 -14.23 -0.60 -1.62
CA THR A 90 -14.14 -2.07 -1.69
C THR A 90 -14.57 -2.58 -3.06
N HIS A 91 -15.71 -2.09 -3.57
CA HIS A 91 -16.20 -2.44 -4.91
C HIS A 91 -15.19 -2.01 -5.99
N ARG A 92 -14.72 -0.76 -5.93
CA ARG A 92 -13.70 -0.24 -6.84
C ARG A 92 -12.41 -1.07 -6.82
N TRP A 93 -11.92 -1.44 -5.64
CA TRP A 93 -10.75 -2.29 -5.52
C TRP A 93 -10.97 -3.64 -6.21
N ARG A 94 -12.13 -4.29 -6.02
CA ARG A 94 -12.44 -5.57 -6.70
C ARG A 94 -12.43 -5.42 -8.22
N VAL A 95 -13.07 -4.38 -8.75
CA VAL A 95 -13.08 -4.12 -10.20
C VAL A 95 -11.66 -3.89 -10.73
N HIS A 96 -10.88 -3.03 -10.06
CA HIS A 96 -9.49 -2.75 -10.44
C HIS A 96 -8.59 -3.98 -10.30
N HIS A 97 -8.81 -4.84 -9.30
CA HIS A 97 -8.04 -6.06 -9.08
C HIS A 97 -8.25 -7.07 -10.21
N ARG A 98 -9.51 -7.34 -10.57
CA ARG A 98 -9.84 -8.23 -11.70
C ARG A 98 -9.25 -7.69 -12.99
N GLU A 99 -9.36 -6.39 -13.23
CA GLU A 99 -8.82 -5.80 -14.44
C GLU A 99 -7.28 -5.82 -14.46
N ALA A 100 -6.61 -5.55 -13.33
CA ALA A 100 -5.16 -5.68 -13.23
C ALA A 100 -4.69 -7.12 -13.50
N ALA A 101 -5.38 -8.12 -12.93
CA ALA A 101 -5.09 -9.53 -13.19
C ALA A 101 -5.30 -9.89 -14.68
N ARG A 102 -6.38 -9.36 -15.30
CA ARG A 102 -6.66 -9.52 -16.73
C ARG A 102 -5.55 -8.92 -17.60
N VAL A 103 -5.11 -7.70 -17.30
CA VAL A 103 -4.01 -7.03 -18.00
C VAL A 103 -2.72 -7.83 -17.89
N ILE A 104 -2.34 -8.26 -16.69
CA ILE A 104 -1.13 -9.07 -16.48
C ILE A 104 -1.22 -10.40 -17.23
N THR A 105 -2.41 -11.01 -17.31
CA THR A 105 -2.65 -12.22 -18.10
C THR A 105 -2.44 -11.96 -19.60
N ILE A 106 -2.96 -10.86 -20.14
CA ILE A 106 -2.76 -10.45 -21.54
C ILE A 106 -1.27 -10.27 -21.84
N LEU A 107 -0.55 -9.53 -20.99
CA LEU A 107 0.88 -9.28 -21.14
C LEU A 107 1.70 -10.58 -21.04
N THR A 108 1.36 -11.46 -20.11
CA THR A 108 1.98 -12.78 -19.96
C THR A 108 1.78 -13.63 -21.22
N GLY A 109 0.59 -13.59 -21.83
CA GLY A 109 0.31 -14.25 -23.12
C GLY A 109 1.17 -13.72 -24.28
N ARG A 110 1.69 -12.49 -24.16
CA ARG A 110 2.66 -11.88 -25.08
C ARG A 110 4.11 -12.05 -24.63
N ARG A 111 4.37 -12.88 -23.62
CA ARG A 111 5.70 -13.09 -23.01
C ARG A 111 6.30 -11.83 -22.38
N VAL A 112 5.47 -10.85 -22.05
CA VAL A 112 5.89 -9.66 -21.28
C VAL A 112 5.70 -9.97 -19.80
N PRO A 113 6.77 -10.13 -19.00
CA PRO A 113 6.63 -10.30 -17.57
C PRO A 113 6.05 -9.02 -16.96
N ALA A 114 5.08 -9.17 -16.08
CA ALA A 114 4.40 -8.03 -15.46
C ALA A 114 4.04 -8.32 -14.00
N ALA A 115 4.03 -7.27 -13.18
CA ALA A 115 3.57 -7.33 -11.80
C ALA A 115 2.86 -6.04 -11.42
N ALA A 116 1.76 -6.15 -10.69
CA ALA A 116 1.09 -4.99 -10.10
C ALA A 116 1.97 -4.39 -9.00
N ILE A 117 1.99 -3.06 -8.94
CA ILE A 117 2.74 -2.30 -7.94
C ILE A 117 1.81 -1.28 -7.24
N ASN A 118 2.33 -0.57 -6.24
CA ASN A 118 1.66 0.58 -5.62
C ASN A 118 0.27 0.23 -5.04
N GLY A 119 -0.72 1.11 -5.22
CA GLY A 119 -1.96 1.10 -4.45
C GLY A 119 -2.75 -0.19 -4.57
N ILE A 120 -2.85 -0.77 -5.76
CA ILE A 120 -3.56 -2.03 -5.98
C ILE A 120 -2.83 -3.24 -5.38
N ALA A 121 -1.50 -3.28 -5.49
CA ALA A 121 -0.67 -4.31 -4.88
C ALA A 121 -0.72 -4.21 -3.35
N HIS A 122 -0.61 -3.01 -2.80
CA HIS A 122 -0.65 -2.75 -1.36
C HIS A 122 -2.03 -3.08 -0.78
N ALA A 123 -3.11 -2.63 -1.42
CA ALA A 123 -4.47 -2.96 -0.98
C ALA A 123 -4.70 -4.47 -0.87
N SER A 124 -4.14 -5.23 -1.82
CA SER A 124 -4.20 -6.68 -1.82
C SER A 124 -3.33 -7.26 -0.71
N LEU A 125 -2.05 -6.89 -0.62
CA LEU A 125 -1.09 -7.49 0.31
C LEU A 125 -1.25 -7.06 1.79
N LEU A 126 -1.46 -5.76 2.05
CA LEU A 126 -1.33 -5.13 3.37
C LEU A 126 -2.67 -4.74 4.02
N TYR A 127 -3.75 -4.73 3.23
CA TYR A 127 -5.08 -4.29 3.67
C TYR A 127 -6.17 -5.32 3.38
N HIS A 128 -5.78 -6.52 2.92
CA HIS A 128 -6.68 -7.65 2.71
C HIS A 128 -7.88 -7.36 1.78
N GLY A 129 -7.78 -6.35 0.91
CA GLY A 129 -8.86 -5.98 0.00
C GLY A 129 -10.13 -5.45 0.67
N ASP A 130 -10.06 -4.98 1.92
CA ASP A 130 -11.22 -4.57 2.72
C ASP A 130 -11.73 -3.14 2.42
N GLY A 131 -11.14 -2.48 1.43
CA GLY A 131 -11.47 -1.12 1.02
C GLY A 131 -10.97 -0.03 1.97
N SER A 132 -10.13 -0.31 2.96
CA SER A 132 -9.48 0.72 3.78
C SER A 132 -8.42 1.50 2.99
N ARG A 133 -7.65 0.82 2.14
CA ARG A 133 -6.70 1.47 1.22
C ARG A 133 -7.42 1.98 -0.03
N GLN A 134 -7.46 3.30 -0.20
CA GLN A 134 -8.12 3.92 -1.35
C GLN A 134 -7.52 3.45 -2.67
N SER A 135 -8.37 3.02 -3.59
CA SER A 135 -8.01 2.63 -4.96
C SER A 135 -8.42 3.74 -5.93
N SER A 136 -7.51 4.15 -6.82
CA SER A 136 -7.76 5.21 -7.82
C SER A 136 -7.34 4.83 -9.23
N ASP A 137 -6.25 4.09 -9.32
CA ASP A 137 -5.49 3.77 -10.53
C ASP A 137 -4.85 2.39 -10.33
N VAL A 138 -4.42 1.79 -11.43
CA VAL A 138 -3.64 0.57 -11.44
C VAL A 138 -2.28 0.88 -12.01
N ASP A 139 -1.22 0.52 -11.29
CA ASP A 139 0.16 0.61 -11.75
C ASP A 139 0.69 -0.81 -12.00
N ILE A 140 1.31 -1.03 -13.16
CA ILE A 140 1.91 -2.33 -13.51
C ILE A 140 3.36 -2.10 -13.93
N LEU A 141 4.28 -2.83 -13.29
CA LEU A 141 5.69 -2.87 -13.69
C LEU A 141 5.86 -3.83 -14.87
N ILE A 142 6.57 -3.38 -15.91
CA ILE A 142 7.02 -4.17 -17.07
C ILE A 142 8.48 -3.82 -17.40
N PRO A 143 9.19 -4.64 -18.20
CA PRO A 143 10.49 -4.26 -18.76
C PRO A 143 10.37 -3.07 -19.70
N ALA A 144 11.41 -2.24 -19.78
CA ALA A 144 11.39 -1.02 -20.59
C ALA A 144 11.29 -1.32 -22.10
N GLU A 145 12.00 -2.35 -22.53
CA GLU A 145 12.04 -2.85 -23.91
C GLU A 145 10.69 -3.39 -24.40
N ALA A 146 9.76 -3.69 -23.49
CA ALA A 146 8.44 -4.23 -23.81
C ALA A 146 7.33 -3.16 -23.77
N ALA A 147 7.67 -1.88 -23.56
CA ALA A 147 6.67 -0.83 -23.34
C ALA A 147 5.74 -0.63 -24.54
N ASP A 148 6.30 -0.52 -25.74
CA ASP A 148 5.53 -0.30 -26.97
C ASP A 148 4.64 -1.51 -27.28
N ASP A 149 5.21 -2.72 -27.24
CA ASP A 149 4.47 -3.98 -27.43
C ASP A 149 3.31 -4.15 -26.42
N ALA A 150 3.53 -3.74 -25.16
CA ALA A 150 2.51 -3.78 -24.12
C ALA A 150 1.38 -2.78 -24.40
N VAL A 151 1.73 -1.55 -24.79
CA VAL A 151 0.74 -0.53 -25.16
C VAL A 151 -0.08 -0.98 -26.36
N ASP A 152 0.55 -1.52 -27.40
CA ASP A 152 -0.12 -2.02 -28.59
C ASP A 152 -1.06 -3.20 -28.27
N ALA A 153 -0.58 -4.16 -27.46
CA ALA A 153 -1.39 -5.30 -27.03
C ALA A 153 -2.64 -4.86 -26.25
N LEU A 154 -2.50 -3.88 -25.35
CA LEU A 154 -3.61 -3.38 -24.55
C LEU A 154 -4.55 -2.50 -25.35
N THR A 155 -4.03 -1.73 -26.32
CA THR A 155 -4.86 -0.97 -27.26
C THR A 155 -5.76 -1.89 -28.07
N GLY A 156 -5.21 -3.01 -28.56
CA GLY A 156 -5.99 -4.08 -29.20
C GLY A 156 -7.05 -4.73 -28.29
N CYS A 157 -6.95 -4.53 -26.98
CA CYS A 157 -7.92 -5.01 -25.99
C CYS A 157 -8.93 -3.93 -25.54
N GLY A 158 -8.97 -2.77 -26.20
CA GLY A 158 -9.92 -1.69 -25.92
C GLY A 158 -9.43 -0.65 -24.88
N TYR A 159 -8.12 -0.63 -24.59
CA TYR A 159 -7.52 0.50 -23.89
C TYR A 159 -7.21 1.63 -24.87
N TYR A 160 -7.16 2.87 -24.38
CA TYR A 160 -6.75 4.02 -25.18
C TYR A 160 -5.84 4.95 -24.39
N ALA A 161 -4.96 5.67 -25.09
CA ALA A 161 -4.02 6.59 -24.46
C ALA A 161 -4.74 7.81 -23.87
N THR A 162 -4.32 8.21 -22.67
CA THR A 162 -4.86 9.40 -21.98
C THR A 162 -4.18 10.71 -22.41
N GLY A 163 -3.09 10.64 -23.17
CA GLY A 163 -2.25 11.78 -23.53
C GLY A 163 -1.36 12.31 -22.40
N ARG A 164 -1.47 11.77 -21.17
CA ARG A 164 -0.64 12.20 -20.03
C ARG A 164 0.80 11.71 -20.16
N ARG A 165 0.98 10.45 -20.58
CA ARG A 165 2.25 9.77 -20.84
C ARG A 165 2.03 8.66 -21.88
N PRO A 166 3.06 8.22 -22.62
CA PRO A 166 2.94 7.14 -23.60
C PRO A 166 2.38 5.83 -23.01
N THR A 167 2.69 5.55 -21.74
CA THR A 167 2.28 4.33 -21.04
C THR A 167 1.05 4.50 -20.12
N ALA A 168 0.39 5.66 -20.17
CA ALA A 168 -0.79 5.96 -19.37
C ALA A 168 -2.06 5.71 -20.20
N LEU A 169 -2.72 4.59 -19.93
CA LEU A 169 -3.87 4.08 -20.64
C LEU A 169 -5.15 4.24 -19.82
N HIS A 170 -6.29 4.24 -20.49
CA HIS A 170 -7.60 4.21 -19.86
C HIS A 170 -8.50 3.21 -20.57
N ARG A 171 -9.44 2.66 -19.80
CA ARG A 171 -10.52 1.81 -20.30
C ARG A 171 -11.80 2.14 -19.55
N ASP A 172 -12.88 2.34 -20.28
CA ASP A 172 -14.21 2.52 -19.70
C ASP A 172 -14.82 1.17 -19.32
N PHE A 173 -15.64 1.18 -18.27
CA PHE A 173 -16.40 0.03 -17.80
C PHE A 173 -17.89 0.32 -17.88
N ASP A 174 -18.66 -0.75 -18.10
CA ASP A 174 -20.12 -0.73 -17.91
C ASP A 174 -20.47 -0.97 -16.43
N ASP A 175 -19.92 -0.12 -15.56
CA ASP A 175 -20.18 -0.14 -14.11
C ASP A 175 -20.59 1.27 -13.64
N PRO A 176 -21.79 1.43 -13.05
CA PRO A 176 -22.31 2.75 -12.69
C PRO A 176 -21.57 3.42 -11.51
N LEU A 177 -20.77 2.66 -10.76
CA LEU A 177 -20.01 3.14 -9.61
C LEU A 177 -18.52 3.32 -9.92
N VAL A 178 -18.01 2.58 -10.90
CA VAL A 178 -16.61 2.58 -11.35
C VAL A 178 -16.61 2.73 -12.87
N PRO A 179 -16.75 3.95 -13.42
CA PRO A 179 -16.99 4.15 -14.85
C PRO A 179 -15.79 3.78 -15.74
N GLY A 180 -14.61 3.57 -15.16
CA GLY A 180 -13.43 3.16 -15.90
C GLY A 180 -12.21 3.02 -15.01
N LEU A 181 -11.09 2.71 -15.63
CA LEU A 181 -9.80 2.51 -14.99
C LEU A 181 -8.72 3.29 -15.74
N THR A 182 -7.94 4.08 -14.99
CA THR A 182 -6.64 4.54 -15.45
C THR A 182 -5.58 3.50 -15.07
N LEU A 183 -4.81 3.10 -16.08
CA LEU A 183 -3.72 2.13 -15.99
C LEU A 183 -2.40 2.81 -16.38
N ASP A 184 -1.41 2.75 -15.49
CA ASP A 184 -0.06 3.23 -15.76
C ASP A 184 0.91 2.03 -15.88
N LEU A 185 1.52 1.86 -17.07
CA LEU A 185 2.64 0.93 -17.21
C LEU A 185 3.93 1.64 -16.80
N SER A 186 4.57 1.14 -15.76
CA SER A 186 5.86 1.62 -15.28
C SER A 186 6.97 0.72 -15.80
N THR A 187 8.06 1.32 -16.25
CA THR A 187 9.28 0.62 -16.68
C THR A 187 10.41 0.74 -15.65
N ARG A 188 10.09 1.28 -14.47
CA ARG A 188 11.04 1.54 -13.39
C ARG A 188 10.39 1.39 -12.03
N LEU A 189 11.22 1.19 -11.03
CA LEU A 189 10.87 1.32 -9.61
C LEU A 189 11.42 2.64 -9.08
N ALA A 190 10.97 3.05 -7.90
CA ALA A 190 11.40 4.31 -7.30
C ALA A 190 12.88 4.28 -6.89
N HIS A 191 13.48 3.10 -6.71
CA HIS A 191 14.88 2.93 -6.35
C HIS A 191 15.79 2.44 -7.50
N THR A 192 15.23 2.01 -8.63
CA THR A 192 16.04 1.52 -9.76
C THR A 192 15.28 1.66 -11.09
N SER A 193 16.03 1.95 -12.15
CA SER A 193 15.58 1.88 -13.54
C SER A 193 16.52 0.99 -14.37
N ASP A 194 17.41 0.25 -13.71
CA ASP A 194 18.34 -0.66 -14.39
C ASP A 194 17.56 -1.87 -14.93
N PRO A 195 17.65 -2.19 -16.23
CA PRO A 195 16.89 -3.29 -16.81
C PRO A 195 17.15 -4.65 -16.18
N ALA A 196 18.38 -4.94 -15.75
CA ALA A 196 18.71 -6.22 -15.12
C ALA A 196 18.09 -6.32 -13.72
N ASP A 197 18.10 -5.24 -12.95
CA ASP A 197 17.38 -5.16 -11.67
C ASP A 197 15.88 -5.37 -11.86
N ILE A 198 15.26 -4.68 -12.83
CA ILE A 198 13.82 -4.80 -13.11
C ILE A 198 13.46 -6.23 -13.51
N ALA A 199 14.25 -6.87 -14.38
CA ALA A 199 14.07 -8.26 -14.76
C ALA A 199 14.18 -9.20 -13.54
N SER A 200 15.17 -8.97 -12.69
CA SER A 200 15.41 -9.73 -11.45
C SER A 200 14.22 -9.61 -10.48
N VAL A 201 13.68 -8.41 -10.27
CA VAL A 201 12.50 -8.15 -9.44
C VAL A 201 11.25 -8.83 -10.02
N LEU A 202 11.01 -8.70 -11.33
CA LEU A 202 9.87 -9.34 -12.00
C LEU A 202 9.95 -10.87 -11.96
N ALA A 203 11.16 -11.45 -11.96
CA ALA A 203 11.37 -12.89 -11.79
C ALA A 203 10.98 -13.39 -10.39
N ARG A 204 11.06 -12.53 -9.36
CA ARG A 204 10.67 -12.83 -7.97
C ARG A 204 9.22 -12.47 -7.62
N ARG A 205 8.41 -12.08 -8.61
CA ARG A 205 6.99 -11.76 -8.37
C ARG A 205 6.25 -12.95 -7.73
N THR A 206 5.30 -12.64 -6.87
CA THR A 206 4.49 -13.64 -6.17
C THR A 206 3.00 -13.33 -6.37
N PRO A 207 2.10 -14.32 -6.34
CA PRO A 207 0.68 -14.02 -6.31
C PRO A 207 0.34 -13.30 -5.00
N ALA A 208 -0.51 -12.27 -5.08
CA ALA A 208 -1.09 -11.66 -3.89
C ALA A 208 -1.84 -12.73 -3.06
N PRO A 209 -1.85 -12.62 -1.72
CA PRO A 209 -2.57 -13.58 -0.90
C PRO A 209 -4.07 -13.62 -1.24
N PRO A 210 -4.71 -14.79 -1.18
CA PRO A 210 -6.12 -14.91 -1.50
C PRO A 210 -6.95 -14.27 -0.38
N HIS A 211 -7.66 -13.18 -0.69
CA HIS A 211 -8.53 -12.47 0.27
C HIS A 211 -10.02 -12.63 -0.03
N ALA A 212 -10.37 -12.97 -1.26
CA ALA A 212 -11.72 -13.32 -1.65
C ALA A 212 -11.64 -14.52 -2.60
N ALA A 213 -12.49 -15.53 -2.37
CA ALA A 213 -12.45 -16.79 -3.10
C ALA A 213 -12.75 -16.65 -4.60
N ASP A 214 -13.32 -15.51 -5.02
CA ASP A 214 -13.75 -15.21 -6.38
C ASP A 214 -12.77 -14.33 -7.18
N LEU A 215 -11.58 -14.05 -6.65
CA LEU A 215 -10.61 -13.19 -7.32
C LEU A 215 -9.44 -14.00 -7.90
N GLU A 216 -9.08 -13.67 -9.13
CA GLU A 216 -7.92 -14.24 -9.81
C GLU A 216 -6.62 -13.86 -9.08
N PRO A 217 -5.60 -14.74 -9.04
CA PRO A 217 -4.31 -14.39 -8.46
C PRO A 217 -3.72 -13.17 -9.17
N LEU A 218 -3.40 -12.12 -8.40
CA LEU A 218 -2.75 -10.92 -8.92
C LEU A 218 -1.24 -11.02 -8.70
N PRO A 219 -0.41 -11.13 -9.75
CA PRO A 219 1.04 -11.08 -9.59
C PRO A 219 1.47 -9.70 -9.06
N ILE A 220 2.15 -9.70 -7.92
CA ILE A 220 2.72 -8.51 -7.25
C ILE A 220 4.21 -8.72 -7.02
N LEU A 221 4.93 -7.66 -6.67
CA LEU A 221 6.33 -7.80 -6.25
C LEU A 221 6.45 -8.70 -5.02
N SER A 222 7.62 -9.31 -4.82
CA SER A 222 7.94 -9.89 -3.52
C SER A 222 7.77 -8.83 -2.43
N ARG A 223 7.49 -9.24 -1.19
CA ARG A 223 7.29 -8.30 -0.08
C ARG A 223 8.47 -7.35 0.08
N ASP A 224 9.71 -7.86 0.00
CA ASP A 224 10.92 -7.05 0.23
C ASP A 224 11.15 -6.08 -0.94
N ASP A 225 10.94 -6.50 -2.18
CA ASP A 225 11.01 -5.60 -3.35
C ASP A 225 9.91 -4.52 -3.29
N GLY A 226 8.69 -4.90 -2.89
CA GLY A 226 7.57 -3.99 -2.66
C GLY A 226 7.84 -2.97 -1.54
N PHE A 227 8.46 -3.41 -0.45
CA PHE A 227 8.82 -2.54 0.66
C PHE A 227 9.92 -1.56 0.29
N LEU A 228 11.00 -2.01 -0.37
CA LEU A 228 12.08 -1.15 -0.87
C LEU A 228 11.57 -0.10 -1.84
N HIS A 229 10.70 -0.50 -2.78
CA HIS A 229 10.03 0.42 -3.69
C HIS A 229 9.18 1.45 -2.93
N THR A 230 8.40 1.01 -1.93
CA THR A 230 7.55 1.89 -1.13
C THR A 230 8.38 2.90 -0.32
N LEU A 231 9.48 2.49 0.30
CA LEU A 231 10.38 3.40 1.01
C LEU A 231 11.00 4.44 0.06
N ALA A 232 11.49 4.00 -1.10
CA ALA A 232 12.02 4.92 -2.10
C ALA A 232 10.95 5.91 -2.60
N ARG A 233 9.68 5.49 -2.69
CA ARG A 233 8.56 6.40 -2.96
C ARG A 233 8.31 7.38 -1.83
N VAL A 234 8.39 6.97 -0.57
CA VAL A 234 8.29 7.88 0.58
C VAL A 234 9.37 8.97 0.51
N ALA A 235 10.59 8.62 0.13
CA ALA A 235 11.68 9.58 -0.06
C ALA A 235 11.39 10.56 -1.20
N ALA A 236 10.96 10.06 -2.36
CA ALA A 236 10.71 10.87 -3.55
C ALA A 236 9.43 11.71 -3.45
N GLN A 237 8.40 11.19 -2.77
CA GLN A 237 7.07 11.75 -2.67
C GLN A 237 6.50 11.49 -1.28
N ARG A 238 6.56 12.53 -0.44
CA ARG A 238 5.98 12.51 0.91
C ARG A 238 4.46 12.54 0.83
N ARG A 239 3.85 11.38 0.69
CA ARG A 239 2.39 11.19 0.61
C ARG A 239 1.93 10.26 1.74
N TRP A 240 0.83 10.62 2.39
CA TRP A 240 0.24 9.86 3.50
C TRP A 240 -0.01 8.37 3.16
N PRO A 241 -0.58 8.01 1.99
CA PRO A 241 -0.76 6.60 1.66
C PRO A 241 0.55 5.82 1.58
N ALA A 242 1.63 6.42 1.05
CA ALA A 242 2.93 5.75 0.94
C ALA A 242 3.56 5.51 2.33
N LEU A 243 3.37 6.42 3.28
CA LEU A 243 3.76 6.20 4.68
C LEU A 243 2.96 5.07 5.33
N ALA A 244 1.63 5.08 5.18
CA ALA A 244 0.77 4.03 5.72
C ALA A 244 1.18 2.65 5.18
N ASP A 245 1.44 2.58 3.88
CA ASP A 245 1.90 1.36 3.21
C ASP A 245 3.28 0.92 3.78
N ALA A 246 4.23 1.84 3.94
CA ALA A 246 5.56 1.55 4.50
C ALA A 246 5.51 1.09 5.97
N LEU A 247 4.67 1.72 6.79
CA LEU A 247 4.47 1.36 8.20
C LEU A 247 3.85 -0.03 8.34
N ARG A 248 2.90 -0.38 7.46
CA ARG A 248 2.29 -1.72 7.43
C ARG A 248 3.29 -2.78 7.01
N TYR A 249 4.13 -2.50 6.01
CA TYR A 249 5.25 -3.40 5.71
C TYR A 249 6.12 -3.63 6.96
N SER A 250 6.51 -2.57 7.68
CA SER A 250 7.39 -2.73 8.84
C SER A 250 6.79 -3.50 10.01
N ALA A 251 5.46 -3.54 10.13
CA ALA A 251 4.76 -4.31 11.17
C ALA A 251 4.64 -5.81 10.87
N HIS A 252 4.76 -6.23 9.61
CA HIS A 252 4.68 -7.63 9.22
C HIS A 252 6.08 -8.22 9.04
N HIS A 253 6.57 -9.01 10.00
CA HIS A 253 7.84 -9.73 9.86
C HIS A 253 7.75 -10.86 8.82
N THR A 254 8.79 -11.03 8.01
CA THR A 254 8.96 -12.21 7.15
C THR A 254 9.56 -13.36 7.96
N THR A 255 8.97 -14.55 7.85
CA THR A 255 9.53 -15.80 8.40
C THR A 255 10.41 -16.54 7.38
N THR A 256 10.43 -16.12 6.12
CA THR A 256 11.10 -16.85 5.04
C THR A 256 12.40 -16.19 4.62
N THR A 257 13.51 -16.87 4.91
CA THR A 257 14.89 -16.46 4.65
C THR A 257 15.24 -16.62 3.18
N THR A 258 15.41 -15.52 2.46
CA THR A 258 16.34 -15.46 1.31
C THR A 258 17.04 -14.10 1.32
N ALA A 259 18.33 -14.14 1.00
CA ALA A 259 19.39 -13.27 1.50
C ALA A 259 19.38 -11.79 1.07
N ALA A 260 20.26 -11.04 1.75
CA ALA A 260 20.42 -9.59 1.80
C ALA A 260 20.35 -8.85 0.45
N THR A 261 19.35 -7.97 0.31
CA THR A 261 19.39 -6.86 -0.62
C THR A 261 20.13 -5.69 0.03
N VAL A 262 21.18 -5.17 -0.61
CA VAL A 262 21.73 -3.86 -0.23
C VAL A 262 20.59 -2.86 -0.30
N VAL A 263 20.22 -2.25 0.82
CA VAL A 263 19.13 -1.27 0.86
C VAL A 263 19.55 -0.06 0.01
N PRO A 264 18.87 0.24 -1.12
CA PRO A 264 19.26 1.36 -1.96
C PRO A 264 19.15 2.69 -1.18
N VAL A 265 20.01 3.66 -1.48
CA VAL A 265 20.02 4.98 -0.82
C VAL A 265 18.62 5.63 -0.79
N PRO A 266 17.82 5.62 -1.87
CA PRO A 266 16.45 6.15 -1.80
C PRO A 266 15.56 5.47 -0.75
N ALA A 267 15.69 4.16 -0.58
CA ALA A 267 14.93 3.41 0.44
C ALA A 267 15.43 3.72 1.86
N GLN A 268 16.74 3.90 2.06
CA GLN A 268 17.30 4.35 3.34
C GLN A 268 16.78 5.74 3.73
N THR A 269 16.77 6.69 2.79
CA THR A 269 16.18 8.03 2.99
C THR A 269 14.69 7.92 3.33
N GLY A 270 13.96 7.04 2.66
CA GLY A 270 12.55 6.79 2.93
C GLY A 270 12.30 6.24 4.34
N TRP A 271 13.17 5.33 4.79
CA TRP A 271 13.13 4.79 6.15
C TRP A 271 13.38 5.88 7.20
N GLN A 272 14.35 6.77 6.96
CA GLN A 272 14.61 7.91 7.86
C GLN A 272 13.40 8.84 7.95
N VAL A 273 12.71 9.09 6.83
CA VAL A 273 11.45 9.87 6.82
C VAL A 273 10.34 9.15 7.59
N LEU A 274 10.22 7.83 7.46
CA LEU A 274 9.23 7.07 8.23
C LEU A 274 9.54 7.15 9.74
N ARG A 275 10.81 6.97 10.13
CA ARG A 275 11.26 7.07 11.53
C ARG A 275 11.08 8.47 12.12
N SER A 276 11.18 9.54 11.34
CA SER A 276 10.91 10.88 11.87
C SER A 276 9.45 11.07 12.27
N CYS A 277 8.54 10.28 11.70
CA CYS A 277 7.12 10.25 12.05
C CYS A 277 6.80 9.19 13.11
N TRP A 278 7.56 8.10 13.18
CA TRP A 278 7.45 7.03 14.19
C TRP A 278 8.83 6.69 14.79
N PRO A 279 9.33 7.49 15.77
CA PRO A 279 10.67 7.33 16.32
C PRO A 279 10.93 5.98 17.01
N GLN A 280 9.87 5.28 17.41
CA GLN A 280 9.94 3.95 18.02
C GLN A 280 10.35 2.84 17.04
N LEU A 281 10.32 3.10 15.73
CA LEU A 281 10.77 2.14 14.72
C LEU A 281 12.27 1.87 14.83
N PRO A 282 12.72 0.63 14.51
CA PRO A 282 14.12 0.24 14.62
C PRO A 282 15.03 1.10 13.73
N GLU A 283 16.32 1.16 14.06
CA GLU A 283 17.27 1.99 13.31
C GLU A 283 17.36 1.62 11.84
N GLN A 284 17.27 0.33 11.54
CA GLN A 284 17.30 -0.22 10.19
C GLN A 284 15.93 -0.78 9.80
N PRO A 285 15.56 -0.73 8.50
CA PRO A 285 14.31 -1.30 8.03
C PRO A 285 14.29 -2.83 8.24
N PRO A 286 13.15 -3.42 8.65
CA PRO A 286 13.00 -4.85 8.86
C PRO A 286 12.87 -5.58 7.50
N LEU A 287 13.98 -5.64 6.79
CA LEU A 287 14.19 -6.48 5.62
C LEU A 287 14.79 -7.81 6.09
N SER A 288 14.62 -8.86 5.29
CA SER A 288 15.20 -10.17 5.58
C SER A 288 16.73 -10.03 5.76
N GLN A 289 17.22 -10.15 6.99
CA GLN A 289 18.65 -10.07 7.27
C GLN A 289 19.35 -11.41 6.93
N PRO A 290 20.63 -11.38 6.52
CA PRO A 290 21.40 -12.60 6.41
C PRO A 290 21.49 -13.24 7.79
N GLY A 291 21.14 -14.51 7.89
CA GLY A 291 21.15 -15.25 9.14
C GLY A 291 22.49 -15.10 9.86
N VAL A 292 22.47 -14.43 11.01
CA VAL A 292 23.35 -14.84 12.10
C VAL A 292 22.88 -16.25 12.42
N GLY A 293 23.69 -17.25 12.08
CA GLY A 293 23.37 -18.65 12.35
C GLY A 293 22.85 -18.77 13.78
N ASP A 294 21.64 -19.31 13.90
CA ASP A 294 20.99 -19.53 15.18
C ASP A 294 21.80 -20.58 15.96
N ALA A 295 22.79 -20.12 16.72
CA ALA A 295 23.57 -20.94 17.64
C ALA A 295 22.85 -21.10 18.99
N GLY A 296 21.56 -20.75 19.08
CA GLY A 296 20.80 -20.73 20.34
C GLY A 296 19.38 -21.23 20.16
N GLY A 297 19.19 -22.38 19.52
CA GLY A 297 17.89 -23.04 19.43
C GLY A 297 17.28 -23.29 20.82
N ILE A 298 16.31 -22.46 21.19
CA ILE A 298 15.38 -22.75 22.28
C ILE A 298 14.54 -23.94 21.82
N THR A 299 14.79 -25.10 22.43
CA THR A 299 14.03 -26.32 22.20
C THR A 299 12.58 -26.09 22.67
N PRO A 300 11.55 -26.26 21.82
CA PRO A 300 10.18 -26.17 22.28
C PRO A 300 9.87 -27.36 23.20
N GLN A 301 9.51 -27.04 24.45
CA GLN A 301 9.06 -28.00 25.43
C GLN A 301 7.70 -28.58 24.97
N PRO A 302 7.52 -29.91 24.89
CA PRO A 302 6.25 -30.49 24.46
C PRO A 302 5.13 -30.20 25.47
N PRO A 303 3.86 -30.06 25.01
CA PRO A 303 2.75 -29.73 25.88
C PRO A 303 2.49 -30.86 26.89
N ALA A 304 2.38 -30.47 28.16
CA ALA A 304 1.98 -31.37 29.23
C ALA A 304 0.56 -31.89 28.99
N ILE A 305 0.44 -33.20 28.80
CA ILE A 305 -0.85 -33.90 28.71
C ILE A 305 -1.49 -33.87 30.09
N GLY A 306 -2.51 -33.02 30.26
CA GLY A 306 -3.36 -33.01 31.44
C GLY A 306 -4.25 -34.25 31.50
N VAL A 307 -4.02 -35.09 32.51
CA VAL A 307 -4.89 -36.21 32.88
C VAL A 307 -6.15 -35.62 33.53
N TRP A 308 -7.30 -35.79 32.88
CA TRP A 308 -8.60 -35.55 33.51
C TRP A 308 -8.89 -36.72 34.47
N ARG A 309 -9.20 -36.40 35.73
CA ARG A 309 -9.84 -37.30 36.71
C ARG A 309 -11.21 -36.73 37.05
#